data_AF-A0A919KLV8-F1
#
_entry.id   AF-A0A919KLV8-F1
#
_cell.length_a   1.000
_cell.length_b   1.000
_cell.length_c   1.000
_cell.angle_alpha   90.00
_cell.angle_beta   90.00
_cell.angle_gamma   90.00
#
_symmetry.space_group_name_H-M   'P 1'
#
loop_
_entity.id
_entity.type
_entity.pdbx_description
1 polymer ?
#
loop_
_entity_poly.entity_id
_entity_poly.type
_entity_poly.pdbx_seq_one_letter_code
_entity_poly.pdbx_strand_id
1 'polypeptide(L)'
;METVRDGQPDTAIAVITALPSVEREHLVNTAGLTLAGIRRLTADAVRVLQSLGDTRLHLVDGLAVLPAADADGLYADGLHPTPEGEHRLADRVTPHLRAVPLGRQGAAGAGPGPRPRPGR
;
A
#
# COMPACT_ATOMS: atom_id res chain seq x y z
N MET A 1 -9.41 2.90 7.06
CA MET A 1 -8.27 3.76 7.47
C MET A 1 -8.34 4.09 8.93
N GLU A 2 -9.49 4.52 9.45
CA GLU A 2 -9.76 4.71 10.88
C GLU A 2 -9.21 3.58 11.76
N THR A 3 -9.63 2.32 11.53
CA THR A 3 -9.13 1.16 12.30
C THR A 3 -7.61 0.99 12.29
N VAL A 4 -6.93 1.33 11.18
CA VAL A 4 -5.47 1.26 11.11
C VAL A 4 -4.85 2.38 11.93
N ARG A 5 -5.42 3.59 11.87
CA ARG A 5 -4.97 4.75 12.65
C ARG A 5 -5.20 4.58 14.14
N ASP A 6 -6.26 3.91 14.55
CA ASP A 6 -6.52 3.61 15.96
C ASP A 6 -5.38 2.77 16.56
N GLY A 7 -4.86 1.78 15.81
CA GLY A 7 -3.75 0.93 16.24
C GLY A 7 -2.36 1.51 15.94
N GLN A 8 -2.25 2.43 14.98
CA GLN A 8 -0.99 2.98 14.47
C GLN A 8 -1.12 4.49 14.17
N PRO A 9 -1.31 5.35 15.20
CA PRO A 9 -1.67 6.76 15.00
C PRO A 9 -0.62 7.52 14.17
N ASP A 10 0.65 7.30 14.49
CA ASP A 10 1.78 8.03 13.92
C ASP A 10 2.58 7.20 12.90
N THR A 11 2.15 6.02 12.49
CA THR A 11 2.93 5.22 11.52
C THR A 11 2.79 5.81 10.12
N ALA A 12 3.87 5.94 9.36
CA ALA A 12 3.76 6.33 7.96
C ALA A 12 3.11 5.19 7.16
N ILE A 13 2.09 5.50 6.36
CA ILE A 13 1.36 4.51 5.57
C ILE A 13 1.55 4.83 4.09
N ALA A 14 2.13 3.88 3.35
CA ALA A 14 2.16 3.93 1.89
C ALA A 14 0.92 3.19 1.34
N VAL A 15 0.17 3.85 0.46
CA VAL A 15 -0.93 3.24 -0.28
C VAL A 15 -0.52 3.15 -1.74
N ILE A 16 -0.31 1.92 -2.20
CA ILE A 16 0.02 1.66 -3.61
C ILE A 16 -1.29 1.38 -4.34
N THR A 17 -1.59 2.14 -5.40
CA THR A 17 -2.76 1.85 -6.22
C THR A 17 -2.58 0.52 -6.96
N ALA A 18 -3.67 -0.08 -7.45
CA ALA A 18 -3.60 -1.34 -8.19
C ALA A 18 -2.55 -1.33 -9.31
N LEU A 19 -1.76 -2.41 -9.39
CA LEU A 19 -0.80 -2.67 -10.47
C LEU A 19 -1.54 -2.89 -11.81
N PRO A 20 -0.86 -2.78 -12.96
CA PRO A 20 -1.50 -3.03 -14.25
C PRO A 20 -1.85 -4.51 -14.43
N SER A 21 -2.94 -4.77 -15.15
CA SER A 21 -3.21 -6.08 -15.76
C SER A 21 -3.77 -5.79 -17.13
N VAL A 22 -2.93 -5.93 -18.17
CA VAL A 22 -3.20 -5.44 -19.54
C VAL A 22 -4.54 -5.95 -20.06
N GLU A 23 -4.82 -7.24 -19.88
CA GLU A 23 -6.06 -7.88 -20.34
C GLU A 23 -7.31 -7.40 -19.58
N ARG A 24 -7.14 -6.91 -18.35
CA ARG A 24 -8.25 -6.58 -17.42
C ARG A 24 -8.39 -5.08 -17.16
N GLU A 25 -7.51 -4.27 -17.75
CA GLU A 25 -7.36 -2.84 -17.46
C GLU A 25 -8.68 -2.07 -17.55
N HIS A 26 -9.48 -2.42 -18.56
CA HIS A 26 -10.75 -1.78 -18.88
C HIS A 26 -11.96 -2.71 -18.67
N LEU A 27 -11.76 -3.91 -18.14
CA LEU A 27 -12.87 -4.82 -17.83
C LEU A 27 -13.57 -4.37 -16.55
N VAL A 28 -14.89 -4.32 -16.61
CA VAL A 28 -15.73 -3.97 -15.47
C VAL A 28 -15.86 -5.19 -14.56
N ASN A 29 -15.46 -5.06 -13.31
CA ASN A 29 -15.61 -6.11 -12.31
C ASN A 29 -17.06 -6.18 -11.77
N THR A 30 -17.32 -7.13 -10.88
CA THR A 30 -18.65 -7.32 -10.27
C THR A 30 -19.17 -6.13 -9.47
N ALA A 31 -18.28 -5.22 -9.05
CA ALA A 31 -18.62 -3.97 -8.37
C ALA A 31 -18.83 -2.79 -9.34
N GLY A 32 -18.82 -3.02 -10.66
CA GLY A 32 -19.00 -1.97 -11.65
C GLY A 32 -17.76 -1.10 -11.90
N LEU A 33 -16.57 -1.57 -11.53
CA LEU A 33 -15.32 -0.81 -11.63
C LEU A 33 -14.30 -1.47 -12.54
N THR A 34 -13.54 -0.66 -13.29
CA THR A 34 -12.34 -1.10 -14.00
C THR A 34 -11.10 -0.96 -13.11
N LEU A 35 -9.97 -1.58 -13.46
CA LEU A 35 -8.71 -1.37 -12.74
C LEU A 35 -8.27 0.10 -12.78
N ALA A 36 -8.41 0.76 -13.94
CA ALA A 36 -8.21 2.21 -14.05
C ALA A 36 -9.12 3.01 -13.11
N GLY A 37 -10.39 2.59 -12.98
CA GLY A 37 -11.35 3.18 -12.04
C GLY A 37 -10.92 2.98 -10.58
N ILE A 38 -10.48 1.77 -10.22
CA ILE A 38 -9.98 1.44 -8.89
C ILE A 38 -8.76 2.30 -8.54
N ARG A 39 -7.77 2.43 -9.44
CA ARG A 39 -6.61 3.30 -9.18
C ARG A 39 -7.02 4.74 -8.90
N ARG A 40 -7.93 5.28 -9.72
CA ARG A 40 -8.44 6.64 -9.54
C ARG A 40 -9.12 6.80 -8.17
N LEU A 41 -10.05 5.90 -7.84
CA LEU A 41 -10.78 5.96 -6.57
C LEU A 41 -9.86 5.81 -5.35
N THR A 42 -8.86 4.93 -5.41
CA THR A 42 -7.85 4.80 -4.35
C THR A 42 -7.04 6.09 -4.20
N ALA A 43 -6.57 6.67 -5.31
CA ALA A 43 -5.81 7.92 -5.30
C ALA A 43 -6.65 9.09 -4.73
N ASP A 44 -7.92 9.18 -5.13
CA ASP A 44 -8.84 10.21 -4.65
C ASP A 44 -9.14 10.05 -3.15
N ALA A 45 -9.36 8.83 -2.68
CA ALA A 45 -9.55 8.55 -1.26
C ALA A 45 -8.33 8.99 -0.43
N VAL A 46 -7.11 8.72 -0.90
CA VAL A 46 -5.88 9.17 -0.23
C VAL A 46 -5.81 10.70 -0.19
N ARG A 47 -6.09 11.38 -1.30
CA ARG A 47 -6.09 12.86 -1.36
C ARG A 47 -7.13 13.48 -0.43
N VAL A 48 -8.33 12.90 -0.37
CA VAL A 48 -9.38 13.34 0.56
C VAL A 48 -8.90 13.21 2.00
N LEU A 49 -8.36 12.06 2.40
CA LEU A 49 -7.87 11.85 3.77
C LEU A 49 -6.70 12.79 4.12
N GLN A 50 -5.78 13.03 3.19
CA GLN A 50 -4.73 14.04 3.36
C GLN A 50 -5.32 15.44 3.57
N SER A 51 -6.34 15.82 2.80
CA SER A 51 -7.02 17.12 2.94
C SER A 51 -7.75 17.29 4.28
N LEU A 52 -8.14 16.17 4.90
CA LEU A 52 -8.74 16.11 6.23
C LEU A 52 -7.71 16.05 7.36
N GLY A 53 -6.42 16.05 7.05
CA GLY A 53 -5.32 16.19 8.02
C GLY A 53 -4.41 14.96 8.17
N ASP A 54 -4.71 13.83 7.51
CA ASP A 54 -3.82 12.66 7.54
C ASP A 54 -2.61 12.85 6.61
N THR A 55 -1.65 13.66 7.06
CA THR A 55 -0.43 14.01 6.32
C THR A 55 0.60 12.87 6.27
N ARG A 56 0.36 11.76 7.00
CA ARG A 56 1.26 10.59 7.07
C ARG A 56 0.80 9.45 6.16
N LEU A 57 -0.15 9.75 5.29
CA LEU A 57 -0.61 8.88 4.23
C LEU A 57 0.12 9.27 2.94
N HIS A 58 0.75 8.32 2.27
CA HIS A 58 1.58 8.56 1.09
C HIS A 58 1.06 7.71 -0.07
N LEU A 59 0.59 8.37 -1.14
CA LEU A 59 0.15 7.71 -2.35
C LEU A 59 1.35 7.29 -3.19
N VAL A 60 1.35 6.04 -3.64
CA VAL A 60 2.28 5.51 -4.64
C VAL A 60 1.45 5.02 -5.83
N ASP A 61 1.74 5.53 -7.02
CA ASP A 61 1.07 5.07 -8.23
C ASP A 61 1.59 3.67 -8.62
N GLY A 62 0.69 2.70 -8.69
CA GLY A 62 1.00 1.34 -9.12
C GLY A 62 1.58 1.27 -10.53
N LEU A 63 1.23 2.21 -11.42
CA LEU A 63 1.81 2.30 -12.77
C LEU A 63 3.23 2.88 -12.76
N ALA A 64 3.61 3.62 -11.71
CA ALA A 64 4.99 4.06 -11.50
C ALA A 64 5.86 2.96 -10.89
N VAL A 65 5.25 2.00 -10.18
CA VAL A 65 5.93 0.79 -9.71
C VAL A 65 6.14 -0.17 -10.89
N LEU A 66 5.08 -0.49 -11.62
CA LEU A 66 5.14 -1.34 -12.81
C LEU A 66 4.38 -0.66 -13.96
N PRO A 67 5.09 -0.05 -14.93
CA PRO A 67 4.47 0.41 -16.17
C PRO A 67 3.85 -0.77 -16.91
N ALA A 68 2.69 -0.55 -17.55
CA ALA A 68 1.98 -1.61 -18.26
C ALA A 68 2.82 -2.28 -19.36
N ALA A 69 3.71 -1.53 -20.02
CA ALA A 69 4.62 -2.05 -21.04
C ALA A 69 5.68 -3.03 -20.49
N ASP A 70 5.91 -3.02 -19.18
CA ASP A 70 6.90 -3.86 -18.52
C ASP A 70 6.26 -5.07 -17.80
N ALA A 71 4.94 -5.21 -17.88
CA ALA A 71 4.18 -6.22 -17.13
C ALA A 71 4.25 -7.62 -17.74
N ASP A 72 4.64 -7.71 -19.02
CA ASP A 72 4.69 -8.98 -19.76
C ASP A 72 5.69 -9.95 -19.12
N GLY A 73 5.26 -11.21 -18.96
CA GLY A 73 6.09 -12.27 -18.37
C GLY A 73 6.25 -12.21 -16.85
N LEU A 74 5.77 -11.15 -16.18
CA LEU A 74 5.80 -11.06 -14.72
C LEU A 74 4.61 -11.76 -14.06
N TYR A 75 3.52 -11.97 -14.80
CA TYR A 75 2.30 -12.62 -14.31
C TYR A 75 2.12 -14.03 -14.86
N ALA A 76 1.69 -14.96 -14.01
CA ALA A 76 1.41 -16.35 -14.36
C ALA A 76 0.09 -16.53 -15.12
N ASP A 77 -0.92 -15.70 -14.80
CA ASP A 77 -2.28 -15.77 -15.33
C ASP A 77 -2.84 -14.39 -15.74
N GLY A 78 -1.92 -13.45 -15.98
CA GLY A 78 -2.23 -12.06 -16.25
C GLY A 78 -2.61 -11.23 -15.02
N LEU A 79 -2.57 -11.80 -13.80
CA LEU A 79 -2.87 -11.08 -12.56
C LEU A 79 -1.89 -11.41 -11.41
N HIS A 80 -1.62 -12.69 -11.16
CA HIS A 80 -0.77 -13.15 -10.07
C HIS A 80 0.69 -13.21 -10.52
N PRO A 81 1.63 -12.63 -9.77
CA PRO A 81 3.04 -12.67 -10.15
C PRO A 81 3.58 -14.11 -10.22
N THR A 82 4.52 -14.33 -11.12
CA THR A 82 5.40 -15.51 -11.08
C THR A 82 6.42 -15.34 -9.94
N PRO A 83 7.19 -16.38 -9.57
CA PRO A 83 8.27 -16.23 -8.59
C PRO A 83 9.31 -15.14 -8.98
N GLU A 84 9.69 -15.09 -10.27
CA GLU A 84 10.54 -14.01 -10.79
C GLU A 84 9.79 -12.67 -10.76
N GLY A 85 8.49 -12.68 -11.08
CA GLY A 85 7.61 -11.52 -10.97
C GLY A 85 7.60 -10.88 -9.58
N GLU A 86 7.51 -11.69 -8.52
CA GLU A 86 7.58 -11.22 -7.14
C GLU A 86 8.92 -10.50 -6.85
N HIS A 87 10.05 -11.09 -7.26
CA HIS A 87 11.36 -10.47 -7.08
C HIS A 87 11.45 -9.13 -7.82
N ARG A 88 10.98 -9.08 -9.07
CA ARG A 88 10.98 -7.85 -9.87
C ARG A 88 10.08 -6.77 -9.28
N LEU A 89 8.91 -7.14 -8.77
CA LEU A 89 8.01 -6.19 -8.11
C LEU A 89 8.62 -5.66 -6.81
N ALA A 90 9.28 -6.51 -6.03
CA ALA A 90 9.99 -6.10 -4.82
C ALA A 90 11.10 -5.08 -5.11
N ASP A 91 11.91 -5.32 -6.15
CA ASP A 91 12.95 -4.38 -6.59
C ASP A 91 12.36 -3.05 -7.05
N ARG A 92 11.26 -3.10 -7.82
CA ARG A 92 10.59 -1.91 -8.37
C ARG A 92 9.91 -1.08 -7.29
N VAL A 93 9.30 -1.70 -6.28
CA VAL A 93 8.58 -0.98 -5.22
C VAL A 93 9.54 -0.35 -4.19
N THR A 94 10.71 -0.95 -3.99
CA THR A 94 11.70 -0.51 -3.00
C THR A 94 12.07 0.98 -3.08
N PRO A 95 12.42 1.57 -4.23
CA PRO A 95 12.73 3.01 -4.29
C PRO A 95 11.54 3.89 -3.91
N HIS A 96 10.32 3.50 -4.24
CA HIS A 96 9.10 4.24 -3.86
C HIS A 96 8.87 4.21 -2.35
N LEU A 97 9.06 3.05 -1.71
CA LEU A 97 8.93 2.93 -0.26
C LEU A 97 10.03 3.68 0.49
N ARG A 98 11.26 3.69 -0.03
CA ARG A 98 12.37 4.47 0.56
C ARG A 98 12.13 5.97 0.54
N ALA A 99 11.35 6.47 -0.42
CA ALA A 99 10.98 7.87 -0.51
C ALA A 99 9.91 8.27 0.53
N VAL A 100 9.22 7.30 1.15
CA VAL A 100 8.21 7.59 2.18
C VAL A 100 8.89 8.02 3.47
N PRO A 101 8.60 9.24 3.98
CA PRO A 101 9.16 9.71 5.24
C PRO A 101 8.66 8.88 6.41
N LEU A 102 9.50 7.97 6.89
CA LEU A 102 9.33 7.29 8.16
C LEU A 102 9.53 8.35 9.25
N GLY A 103 8.47 9.11 9.59
CA GLY A 103 8.56 10.10 10.67
C GLY A 103 9.18 9.50 11.93
N ARG A 104 9.77 10.32 12.81
CA ARG A 104 10.45 9.84 14.01
C ARG A 104 9.55 8.81 14.70
N GLN A 105 10.02 7.57 14.78
CA GLN A 105 9.37 6.61 15.64
C GLN A 105 9.44 7.21 17.04
N GLY A 106 8.28 7.58 17.60
CA GLY A 106 8.19 7.84 19.04
C GLY A 106 8.82 6.63 19.72
N ALA A 107 9.75 6.87 20.65
CA ALA A 107 10.40 5.82 21.41
C ALA A 107 9.34 4.78 21.79
N ALA A 108 9.52 3.53 21.35
CA ALA A 108 8.63 2.43 21.65
C ALA A 108 8.20 2.57 23.11
N GLY A 109 6.91 2.88 23.33
CA GLY A 109 6.36 3.02 24.66
C GLY A 109 6.77 1.77 25.42
N ALA A 110 7.56 1.95 26.48
CA ALA A 110 7.91 0.88 27.40
C ALA A 110 6.59 0.16 27.74
N GLY A 111 6.46 -1.08 27.27
CA GLY A 111 5.29 -1.90 27.57
C GLY A 111 5.09 -1.92 29.10
N PRO A 112 3.85 -1.97 29.59
CA PRO A 112 3.60 -2.02 31.02
C PRO A 112 4.38 -3.20 31.60
N GLY A 113 5.33 -2.89 32.49
CA GLY A 113 6.19 -3.89 33.13
C GLY A 113 5.36 -5.00 33.79
N PRO A 114 5.91 -6.21 33.92
CA PRO A 114 5.16 -7.36 34.39
C PRO A 114 4.55 -7.08 35.77
N ARG A 115 3.23 -7.29 35.90
CA ARG A 115 2.55 -7.22 37.20
C ARG A 115 3.14 -8.28 38.13
N PRO A 116 3.51 -7.92 39.38
CA PRO A 116 4.01 -8.90 40.33
C PRO A 116 2.94 -9.95 40.62
N ARG A 117 3.34 -11.22 40.63
CA ARG A 117 2.46 -12.33 41.01
C ARG A 117 2.14 -12.22 42.51
N PRO A 118 0.88 -12.43 42.93
CA PRO A 118 0.55 -12.45 44.34
C PRO A 118 1.27 -13.62 45.01
N GLY A 119 1.98 -13.31 46.11
CA GLY A 119 2.72 -14.26 46.92
C GLY A 119 1.83 -15.36 47.48
N ARG A 120 2.42 -16.54 47.64
CA ARG A 120 1.82 -17.74 48.21
C ARG A 120 2.21 -17.88 49.68
#